data_AF-A0A0G2E7Z3-F1
#
_entry.id   AF-A0A0G2E7Z3-F1
#
_cell.length_a   1.000
_cell.length_b   1.000
_cell.length_c   1.000
_cell.angle_alpha   90.00
_cell.angle_beta   90.00
_cell.angle_gamma   90.00
#
_symmetry.space_group_name_H-M   'P 1'
#
loop_
_entity.id
_entity.type
_entity.pdbx_description
1 polymer ?
#
loop_
_entity_poly.entity_id
_entity_poly.type
_entity_poly.pdbx_seq_one_letter_code
_entity_poly.pdbx_strand_id
1 'polypeptide(L)'
;MSGETDLQKDAGPDRGPCHSLTQYCNTLIRIGKSRIPKVEPETYLLPYQGSLEDHKALLADSKPVLERLIQLPQIQKAGIPTLMHYDLNKRNIFVSDIDPTVITGVIDWQSTSVEPGFIYANEIPDFTTSSTDPSELFSEDVDEGTPHTASNQDSVEDARICSSTFEVILKGLAPKIGLGRSLNEILLRPFRYAATSWRDSATAGRQELVELFEKWNRELELPGSCPYQPSPEQLQTHRDRYETFETAQKLKHWLVTMLRTSSDGWVPADAWDAARAANKAAFEQWMQSAKESQEMDEQQARALWPFEEMGD
;
A
#
# COMPACT_ATOMS: atom_id res chain seq x y z
N MET A 1 -9.05 -6.99 -0.77
CA MET A 1 -9.93 -6.27 0.19
C MET A 1 -10.85 -7.19 1.02
N SER A 2 -10.67 -8.52 0.96
CA SER A 2 -11.47 -9.48 1.74
C SER A 2 -11.00 -9.52 3.20
N GLY A 3 -11.73 -8.82 4.07
CA GLY A 3 -11.47 -8.71 5.51
C GLY A 3 -12.06 -7.46 6.16
N GLU A 4 -12.45 -6.45 5.36
CA GLU A 4 -12.91 -5.15 5.87
C GLU A 4 -14.42 -5.07 6.19
N THR A 5 -15.18 -6.16 6.08
CA THR A 5 -16.65 -6.15 6.21
C THR A 5 -17.16 -5.81 7.62
N ASP A 6 -16.39 -6.09 8.67
CA ASP A 6 -16.83 -5.83 10.05
C ASP A 6 -16.54 -4.40 10.54
N LEU A 7 -15.52 -3.73 10.01
CA LEU A 7 -15.25 -2.31 10.29
C LEU A 7 -16.19 -1.36 9.53
N GLN A 8 -16.96 -1.88 8.57
CA GLN A 8 -17.87 -1.11 7.71
C GLN A 8 -19.27 -0.88 8.31
N LYS A 9 -19.58 -1.43 9.50
CA LYS A 9 -20.92 -1.34 10.11
C LYS A 9 -21.25 0.05 10.69
N ASP A 10 -20.25 0.80 11.16
CA ASP A 10 -20.44 2.10 11.84
C ASP A 10 -20.41 3.32 10.89
N ALA A 11 -20.06 3.14 9.61
CA ALA A 11 -20.13 4.19 8.61
C ALA A 11 -21.56 4.31 8.07
N GLY A 12 -22.28 5.35 8.50
CA GLY A 12 -23.68 5.65 8.15
C GLY A 12 -24.01 5.68 6.63
N PRO A 13 -25.28 5.96 6.27
CA PRO A 13 -25.96 5.49 5.05
C PRO A 13 -25.43 6.02 3.70
N ASP A 14 -24.52 6.99 3.68
CA ASP A 14 -24.07 7.62 2.43
C ASP A 14 -22.89 6.87 1.80
N ARG A 15 -23.10 5.62 1.40
CA ARG A 15 -22.07 4.74 0.78
C ARG A 15 -21.92 4.97 -0.73
N GLY A 16 -22.45 6.08 -1.23
CA GLY A 16 -22.52 6.41 -2.65
C GLY A 16 -23.86 6.04 -3.31
N PRO A 17 -23.97 6.27 -4.63
CA PRO A 17 -22.92 6.75 -5.52
C PRO A 17 -22.53 8.22 -5.26
N CYS A 18 -21.22 8.52 -5.29
CA CYS A 18 -20.75 9.90 -5.21
C CYS A 18 -20.98 10.59 -6.57
N HIS A 19 -21.75 11.68 -6.59
CA HIS A 19 -22.12 12.39 -7.81
C HIS A 19 -21.13 13.52 -8.19
N SER A 20 -20.13 13.78 -7.35
CA SER A 20 -19.09 14.78 -7.59
C SER A 20 -17.77 14.41 -6.89
N LEU A 21 -16.65 14.95 -7.36
CA LEU A 21 -15.36 14.82 -6.68
C LEU A 21 -15.38 15.42 -5.26
N THR A 22 -16.16 16.47 -5.03
CA THR A 22 -16.35 17.04 -3.69
C THR A 22 -17.03 16.05 -2.74
N GLN A 23 -18.13 15.42 -3.18
CA GLN A 23 -18.81 14.38 -2.38
C GLN A 23 -17.86 13.20 -2.15
N TYR A 24 -17.10 12.80 -3.17
CA TYR A 24 -16.11 11.73 -3.05
C TYR A 24 -15.03 12.04 -2.00
N CYS A 25 -14.42 13.23 -2.02
CA CYS A 25 -13.42 13.62 -1.02
C CYS A 25 -13.99 13.66 0.40
N ASN A 26 -15.20 14.18 0.57
CA ASN A 26 -15.89 14.16 1.86
C ASN A 26 -16.14 12.73 2.35
N THR A 27 -16.50 11.83 1.43
CA THR A 27 -16.65 10.40 1.73
C THR A 27 -15.33 9.76 2.16
N LEU A 28 -14.21 10.04 1.49
CA LEU A 28 -12.88 9.54 1.90
C LEU A 28 -12.53 9.96 3.33
N ILE A 29 -12.69 11.25 3.65
CA ILE A 29 -12.42 11.78 5.00
C ILE A 29 -13.34 11.12 6.04
N ARG A 30 -14.62 10.91 5.71
CA ARG A 30 -15.57 10.24 6.60
C ARG A 30 -15.21 8.78 6.84
N ILE A 31 -14.82 8.05 5.78
CA ILE A 31 -14.36 6.66 5.87
C ILE A 31 -13.12 6.59 6.75
N GLY A 32 -12.12 7.44 6.49
CA GLY A 32 -10.92 7.54 7.32
C GLY A 32 -11.25 7.75 8.80
N LYS A 33 -12.17 8.68 9.11
CA LYS A 33 -12.62 8.94 10.48
C LYS A 33 -13.34 7.74 11.11
N SER A 34 -14.19 7.03 10.36
CA SER A 34 -14.90 5.85 10.87
C SER A 34 -13.99 4.67 11.18
N ARG A 35 -12.80 4.62 10.57
CA ARG A 35 -11.80 3.57 10.78
C ARG A 35 -10.91 3.82 11.99
N ILE A 36 -10.93 5.03 12.56
CA ILE A 36 -10.20 5.35 13.78
C ILE A 36 -10.91 4.66 14.96
N PRO A 37 -10.22 3.85 15.78
CA PRO A 37 -10.81 3.21 16.95
C PRO A 37 -11.39 4.22 17.95
N LYS A 38 -12.45 3.81 18.65
CA LYS A 38 -13.09 4.62 19.70
C LYS A 38 -12.27 4.67 20.99
N VAL A 39 -11.49 3.63 21.24
CA VAL A 39 -10.60 3.45 22.39
C VAL A 39 -9.23 3.10 21.84
N GLU A 40 -8.17 3.62 22.46
CA GLU A 40 -6.82 3.22 22.07
C GLU A 40 -6.68 1.71 22.21
N PRO A 41 -6.19 1.00 21.17
CA PRO A 41 -5.95 -0.43 21.27
C PRO A 41 -5.01 -0.72 22.44
N GLU A 42 -5.32 -1.74 23.24
CA GLU A 42 -4.41 -2.25 24.28
C GLU A 42 -3.15 -2.90 23.67
N THR A 43 -3.22 -3.27 22.38
CA THR A 43 -2.10 -3.79 21.61
C THR A 43 -1.04 -2.72 21.36
N TYR A 44 0.22 -3.16 21.30
CA TYR A 44 1.38 -2.32 20.97
C TYR A 44 1.15 -1.59 19.63
N LEU A 45 0.76 -0.32 19.71
CA LEU A 45 0.87 0.58 18.57
C LEU A 45 2.36 0.74 18.27
N LEU A 46 2.76 0.35 17.06
CA LEU A 46 4.13 0.53 16.61
C LEU A 46 4.52 2.01 16.78
N PRO A 47 5.77 2.34 17.14
CA PRO A 47 6.17 3.72 17.46
C PRO A 47 5.83 4.76 16.37
N TYR A 48 5.74 4.31 15.12
CA TYR A 48 5.44 5.12 13.94
C TYR A 48 3.95 5.12 13.55
N GLN A 49 3.09 4.36 14.22
CA GLN A 49 1.67 4.23 13.87
C GLN A 49 0.93 5.58 14.03
N GLY A 50 1.28 6.31 15.08
CA GLY A 50 0.61 7.54 15.50
C GLY A 50 -0.52 7.29 16.51
N SER A 51 -0.78 8.30 17.33
CA SER A 51 -1.90 8.31 18.28
C SER A 51 -3.24 8.55 17.59
N LEU A 52 -4.36 8.31 18.28
CA LEU A 52 -5.70 8.64 17.75
C LEU A 52 -5.80 10.13 17.35
N GLU A 53 -5.17 11.02 18.10
CA GLU A 53 -5.13 12.45 17.78
C GLU A 53 -4.27 12.75 16.55
N ASP A 54 -3.16 12.03 16.35
CA ASP A 54 -2.34 12.16 15.14
C ASP A 54 -3.15 11.81 13.87
N HIS A 55 -3.97 10.76 13.93
CA HIS A 55 -4.86 10.37 12.81
C HIS A 55 -5.98 11.39 12.59
N LYS A 56 -6.61 11.90 13.66
CA LYS A 56 -7.65 12.94 13.54
C LYS A 56 -7.08 14.22 12.94
N ALA A 57 -5.91 14.66 13.40
CA ALA A 57 -5.20 15.81 12.88
C ALA A 57 -4.84 15.61 11.40
N LEU A 58 -4.28 14.46 11.05
CA LEU A 58 -3.95 14.12 9.65
C LEU A 58 -5.18 14.25 8.72
N LEU A 59 -6.34 13.73 9.14
CA LEU A 59 -7.56 13.82 8.34
C LEU A 59 -8.13 15.24 8.28
N ALA A 60 -7.96 16.03 9.34
CA ALA A 60 -8.32 17.45 9.35
C ALA A 60 -7.45 18.24 8.36
N ASP A 61 -6.14 17.97 8.33
CA ASP A 61 -5.17 18.58 7.41
C ASP A 61 -5.36 18.12 5.96
N SER A 62 -5.72 16.84 5.77
CA SER A 62 -5.95 16.27 4.44
C SER A 62 -7.17 16.88 3.75
N LYS A 63 -8.24 17.20 4.49
CA LYS A 63 -9.49 17.71 3.92
C LYS A 63 -9.30 18.95 3.02
N PRO A 64 -8.72 20.07 3.49
CA PRO A 64 -8.53 21.26 2.65
C PRO A 64 -7.55 21.01 1.50
N VAL A 65 -6.61 20.07 1.64
CA VAL A 65 -5.71 19.63 0.55
C VAL A 65 -6.52 18.96 -0.56
N LEU A 66 -7.34 17.96 -0.22
CA LEU A 66 -8.21 17.29 -1.21
C LEU A 66 -9.14 18.28 -1.91
N GLU A 67 -9.77 19.18 -1.15
CA GLU A 67 -10.65 20.22 -1.69
C GLU A 67 -9.93 21.14 -2.69
N ARG A 68 -8.65 21.45 -2.47
CA ARG A 68 -7.84 22.22 -3.41
C ARG A 68 -7.45 21.41 -4.64
N LEU A 69 -7.04 20.15 -4.46
CA LEU A 69 -6.59 19.30 -5.56
C LEU A 69 -7.71 19.02 -6.58
N ILE A 70 -8.95 18.84 -6.13
CA ILE A 70 -10.09 18.61 -7.04
C ILE A 70 -10.50 19.85 -7.86
N GLN A 71 -9.95 21.03 -7.57
CA GLN A 71 -10.12 22.23 -8.42
C GLN A 71 -9.13 22.24 -9.59
N LEU A 72 -8.11 21.38 -9.58
CA LEU A 72 -7.12 21.33 -10.65
C LEU A 72 -7.75 20.71 -11.91
N PRO A 73 -7.65 21.36 -13.09
CA PRO A 73 -8.25 20.84 -14.32
C PRO A 73 -7.79 19.43 -14.69
N GLN A 74 -6.52 19.11 -14.41
CA GLN A 74 -5.97 17.78 -14.68
C GLN A 74 -6.58 16.69 -13.78
N ILE A 75 -6.89 17.01 -12.51
CA ILE A 75 -7.56 16.08 -11.58
C ILE A 75 -9.03 15.91 -11.99
N GLN A 76 -9.71 16.99 -12.38
CA GLN A 76 -11.09 16.91 -12.88
C GLN A 76 -11.19 16.02 -14.13
N LYS A 77 -10.25 16.18 -15.07
CA LYS A 77 -10.18 15.33 -16.28
C LYS A 77 -9.90 13.87 -15.95
N ALA A 78 -9.01 13.58 -15.00
CA ALA A 78 -8.70 12.22 -14.57
C ALA A 78 -9.76 11.63 -13.62
N GLY A 79 -10.68 12.45 -13.12
CA GLY A 79 -11.70 12.08 -12.14
C GLY A 79 -12.96 11.47 -12.73
N ILE A 80 -12.90 10.95 -13.95
CA ILE A 80 -14.05 10.34 -14.64
C ILE A 80 -14.48 9.09 -13.85
N PRO A 81 -15.79 8.93 -13.54
CA PRO A 81 -16.29 7.72 -12.91
C PRO A 81 -15.96 6.47 -13.72
N THR A 82 -15.26 5.55 -13.07
CA THR A 82 -14.72 4.33 -13.67
C THR A 82 -15.06 3.14 -12.77
N LEU A 83 -15.72 2.13 -13.34
CA LEU A 83 -15.95 0.84 -12.70
C LEU A 83 -14.67 0.03 -12.80
N MET A 84 -14.12 -0.41 -11.68
CA MET A 84 -12.87 -1.19 -11.66
C MET A 84 -12.92 -2.33 -10.66
N HIS A 85 -12.26 -3.42 -11.04
CA HIS A 85 -12.06 -4.60 -10.21
C HIS A 85 -10.82 -4.40 -9.32
N TYR A 86 -11.00 -4.10 -8.04
CA TYR A 86 -9.91 -3.80 -7.10
C TYR A 86 -8.96 -4.96 -6.81
N ASP A 87 -9.42 -6.19 -7.00
CA ASP A 87 -8.65 -7.38 -6.67
C ASP A 87 -8.28 -8.17 -7.94
N LEU A 88 -7.93 -7.45 -9.03
CA LEU A 88 -7.63 -8.07 -10.31
C LEU A 88 -6.22 -8.67 -10.27
N ASN A 89 -6.12 -9.88 -9.74
CA ASN A 89 -4.88 -10.65 -9.61
C ASN A 89 -4.95 -11.96 -10.42
N LYS A 90 -3.81 -12.64 -10.62
CA LYS A 90 -3.69 -13.89 -11.40
C LYS A 90 -4.73 -14.95 -11.00
N ARG A 91 -5.05 -15.08 -9.70
CA ARG A 91 -5.98 -16.09 -9.16
C ARG A 91 -7.44 -15.79 -9.50
N ASN A 92 -7.74 -14.55 -9.89
CA ASN A 92 -9.09 -14.10 -10.24
C ASN A 92 -9.33 -14.08 -11.76
N ILE A 93 -8.37 -14.52 -12.57
CA ILE A 93 -8.46 -14.58 -14.04
C ILE A 93 -8.39 -16.05 -14.48
N PHE A 94 -9.46 -16.53 -15.12
CA PHE A 94 -9.52 -17.85 -15.73
C PHE A 94 -9.19 -17.75 -17.21
N VAL A 95 -8.38 -18.68 -17.70
CA VAL A 95 -8.00 -18.81 -19.11
C VAL A 95 -8.44 -20.17 -19.67
N SER A 96 -8.45 -20.30 -20.99
CA SER A 96 -8.79 -21.56 -21.66
C SER A 96 -7.68 -22.60 -21.47
N ASP A 97 -8.07 -23.86 -21.29
CA ASP A 97 -7.17 -25.02 -21.23
C ASP A 97 -6.59 -25.39 -22.60
N ILE A 98 -7.24 -24.95 -23.68
CA ILE A 98 -6.80 -25.16 -25.07
C ILE A 98 -5.90 -24.00 -25.55
N ASP A 99 -6.21 -22.76 -25.16
CA ASP A 99 -5.47 -21.55 -25.54
C ASP A 99 -5.37 -20.57 -24.36
N PRO A 100 -4.26 -20.57 -23.59
CA PRO A 100 -4.08 -19.71 -22.42
C PRO A 100 -4.09 -18.21 -22.70
N THR A 101 -4.06 -17.78 -23.97
CA THR A 101 -4.21 -16.36 -24.34
C THR A 101 -5.66 -15.88 -24.28
N VAL A 102 -6.62 -16.80 -24.21
CA VAL A 102 -8.05 -16.52 -24.15
C VAL A 102 -8.53 -16.51 -22.70
N ILE A 103 -8.94 -15.33 -22.23
CA ILE A 103 -9.61 -15.18 -20.92
C ILE A 103 -11.03 -15.76 -21.03
N THR A 104 -11.34 -16.74 -20.20
CA THR A 104 -12.65 -17.41 -20.14
C THR A 104 -13.54 -16.85 -19.03
N GLY A 105 -12.95 -16.23 -18.01
CA GLY A 105 -13.71 -15.62 -16.92
C GLY A 105 -12.87 -14.73 -16.01
N VAL A 106 -13.54 -13.77 -15.39
CA VAL A 106 -13.01 -12.96 -14.28
C VAL A 106 -13.99 -13.10 -13.12
N ILE A 107 -13.50 -13.45 -11.94
CA ILE A 107 -14.32 -13.67 -10.73
C ILE A 107 -13.99 -12.64 -9.66
N ASP A 108 -14.59 -12.78 -8.47
CA ASP A 108 -14.25 -11.98 -7.27
C ASP A 108 -14.71 -10.52 -7.30
N TRP A 109 -15.80 -10.27 -8.02
CA TRP A 109 -16.35 -8.93 -8.27
C TRP A 109 -16.90 -8.21 -7.02
N GLN A 110 -16.98 -8.82 -5.83
CA GLN A 110 -17.61 -8.21 -4.66
C GLN A 110 -16.90 -6.94 -4.15
N SER A 111 -15.64 -6.74 -4.53
CA SER A 111 -14.86 -5.53 -4.21
C SER A 111 -14.94 -4.46 -5.29
N THR A 112 -15.73 -4.67 -6.36
CA THR A 112 -15.86 -3.72 -7.47
C THR A 112 -16.57 -2.46 -7.03
N SER A 113 -16.04 -1.29 -7.43
CA SER A 113 -16.66 0.01 -7.15
C SER A 113 -16.64 0.90 -8.40
N VAL A 114 -17.45 1.97 -8.36
CA VAL A 114 -17.33 3.09 -9.30
C VAL A 114 -16.68 4.26 -8.58
N GLU A 115 -15.45 4.59 -8.96
CA GLU A 115 -14.66 5.67 -8.35
C GLU A 115 -13.98 6.55 -9.40
N PRO A 116 -13.42 7.71 -9.01
CA PRO A 116 -12.63 8.53 -9.92
C PRO A 116 -11.46 7.73 -10.53
N GLY A 117 -11.29 7.77 -11.85
CA GLY A 117 -10.30 6.97 -12.58
C GLY A 117 -8.87 7.09 -12.04
N PHE A 118 -8.48 8.26 -11.52
CA PHE A 118 -7.15 8.48 -10.95
C PHE A 118 -6.85 7.65 -9.68
N ILE A 119 -7.86 7.10 -9.01
CA ILE A 119 -7.64 6.25 -7.83
C ILE A 119 -6.82 5.02 -8.20
N TYR A 120 -7.11 4.44 -9.36
CA TYR A 120 -6.46 3.25 -9.90
C TYR A 120 -5.15 3.54 -10.67
N ALA A 121 -4.65 4.78 -10.62
CA ALA A 121 -3.52 5.21 -11.43
C ALA A 121 -2.20 4.48 -11.09
N ASN A 122 -2.05 3.95 -9.88
CA ASN A 122 -0.84 3.24 -9.46
C ASN A 122 -1.09 1.74 -9.21
N GLU A 123 -2.27 1.23 -9.59
CA GLU A 123 -2.51 -0.21 -9.48
C GLU A 123 -1.61 -0.94 -10.47
N ILE A 124 -0.83 -1.89 -9.96
CA ILE A 124 0.06 -2.77 -10.72
C ILE A 124 -0.36 -4.20 -10.37
N PRO A 125 -1.03 -4.91 -11.29
CA PRO A 125 -1.45 -6.27 -11.04
C PRO A 125 -0.26 -7.22 -10.88
N ASP A 126 -0.41 -8.25 -10.04
CA ASP A 126 0.60 -9.27 -9.76
C ASP A 126 1.01 -10.11 -11.00
N PHE A 127 0.15 -10.16 -12.03
CA PHE A 127 0.52 -10.78 -13.32
C PHE A 127 1.53 -9.99 -14.14
N THR A 128 1.73 -8.72 -13.79
CA THR A 128 2.72 -7.86 -14.47
C THR A 128 4.07 -7.87 -13.77
N THR A 129 4.15 -8.46 -12.58
CA THR A 129 5.38 -8.61 -11.81
C THR A 129 5.94 -10.01 -11.97
N SER A 130 7.26 -10.13 -12.02
CA SER A 130 7.93 -11.42 -11.88
C SER A 130 7.53 -11.97 -10.52
N SER A 131 6.75 -13.05 -10.53
CA SER A 131 6.41 -13.78 -9.31
C SER A 131 7.70 -14.27 -8.68
N THR A 132 8.28 -13.49 -7.78
CA THR A 132 9.09 -14.08 -6.73
C THR A 132 8.18 -14.22 -5.53
N ASP A 133 7.08 -14.97 -5.70
CA ASP A 133 6.38 -15.48 -4.54
C ASP A 133 7.37 -16.43 -3.84
N PRO A 134 7.76 -16.21 -2.58
CA PRO A 134 8.74 -17.07 -1.91
C PRO A 134 8.34 -18.55 -1.92
N SER A 135 7.05 -18.86 -2.10
CA SER A 135 6.53 -20.22 -2.26
C SER A 135 6.72 -20.84 -3.66
N GLU A 136 6.76 -20.05 -4.73
CA GLU A 136 6.92 -20.56 -6.11
C GLU A 136 8.38 -20.91 -6.47
N LEU A 137 9.35 -20.42 -5.69
CA LEU A 137 10.78 -20.75 -5.87
C LEU A 137 11.13 -22.21 -5.51
N PHE A 138 10.24 -22.95 -4.85
CA PHE A 138 10.61 -24.23 -4.24
C PHE A 138 9.58 -25.35 -4.44
N SER A 139 8.64 -25.22 -5.40
CA SER A 139 7.98 -26.39 -5.98
C SER A 139 8.93 -27.08 -6.97
N GLU A 140 10.09 -27.52 -6.49
CA GLU A 140 10.92 -28.48 -7.21
C GLU A 140 11.07 -29.71 -6.30
N ASP A 141 10.19 -30.68 -6.53
CA ASP A 141 10.65 -32.07 -6.47
C ASP A 141 11.72 -32.20 -7.56
N VAL A 142 12.97 -31.95 -7.19
CA VAL A 142 14.13 -31.97 -8.08
C VAL A 142 14.38 -33.41 -8.53
N ASP A 143 14.13 -33.70 -9.82
CA ASP A 143 14.84 -34.76 -10.52
C ASP A 143 16.17 -34.17 -11.02
N GLU A 144 17.28 -34.59 -10.40
CA GLU A 144 18.63 -34.13 -10.69
C GLU A 144 19.04 -34.47 -12.14
N GLY A 145 18.88 -33.52 -13.07
CA GLY A 145 19.30 -33.80 -14.45
C GLY A 145 19.31 -32.67 -15.47
N THR A 146 18.95 -31.42 -15.15
CA THR A 146 18.89 -30.36 -16.17
C THR A 146 19.63 -29.08 -15.77
N PRO A 147 20.43 -28.47 -16.68
CA PRO A 147 21.22 -27.27 -16.39
C PRO A 147 20.32 -26.02 -16.34
N HIS A 148 19.85 -25.65 -15.14
CA HIS A 148 19.02 -24.47 -14.88
C HIS A 148 19.84 -23.19 -14.62
N THR A 149 20.45 -22.63 -15.66
CA THR A 149 20.98 -21.25 -15.61
C THR A 149 20.37 -20.31 -16.64
N ALA A 150 19.57 -20.82 -17.59
CA ALA A 150 18.84 -20.01 -18.58
C ALA A 150 17.43 -19.58 -18.13
N SER A 151 16.74 -20.38 -17.28
CA SER A 151 15.29 -20.19 -17.02
C SER A 151 14.92 -18.96 -16.17
N ASN A 152 15.84 -18.46 -15.33
CA ASN A 152 15.55 -17.31 -14.46
C ASN A 152 15.78 -15.94 -15.14
N GLN A 153 16.55 -15.87 -16.22
CA GLN A 153 16.75 -14.63 -16.96
C GLN A 153 15.61 -14.38 -17.95
N ASP A 154 15.16 -15.45 -18.62
CA ASP A 154 14.02 -15.40 -19.55
C ASP A 154 12.72 -15.01 -18.82
N SER A 155 12.48 -15.54 -17.62
CA SER A 155 11.28 -15.20 -16.82
C SER A 155 11.26 -13.75 -16.30
N VAL A 156 12.43 -13.19 -15.97
CA VAL A 156 12.55 -11.79 -15.55
C VAL A 156 12.34 -10.84 -16.74
N GLU A 157 12.89 -11.17 -17.91
CA GLU A 157 12.69 -10.39 -19.12
C GLU A 157 11.23 -10.45 -19.58
N ASP A 158 10.59 -11.62 -19.56
CA ASP A 158 9.17 -11.77 -19.87
C ASP A 158 8.27 -10.96 -18.94
N ALA A 159 8.55 -10.99 -17.63
CA ALA A 159 7.84 -10.15 -16.65
C ALA A 159 8.03 -8.66 -16.94
N ARG A 160 9.25 -8.24 -17.30
CA ARG A 160 9.55 -6.85 -17.67
C ARG A 160 8.80 -6.41 -18.94
N ILE A 161 8.72 -7.29 -19.94
CA ILE A 161 7.95 -7.06 -21.17
C ILE A 161 6.47 -6.95 -20.83
N CYS A 162 5.93 -7.87 -20.01
CA CYS A 162 4.54 -7.84 -19.56
C CYS A 162 4.21 -6.52 -18.84
N SER A 163 5.03 -6.12 -17.86
CA SER A 163 4.88 -4.86 -17.11
C SER A 163 4.90 -3.64 -18.02
N SER A 164 5.89 -3.57 -18.92
CA SER A 164 6.01 -2.46 -19.86
C SER A 164 4.82 -2.38 -20.82
N THR A 165 4.37 -3.54 -21.31
CA THR A 165 3.21 -3.64 -22.21
C THR A 165 1.93 -3.20 -21.50
N PHE A 166 1.73 -3.65 -20.25
CA PHE A 166 0.59 -3.27 -19.42
C PHE A 166 0.54 -1.74 -19.20
N GLU A 167 1.68 -1.12 -18.86
CA GLU A 167 1.76 0.33 -18.70
C GLU A 167 1.42 1.10 -19.97
N VAL A 168 1.94 0.66 -21.13
CA VAL A 168 1.66 1.29 -22.42
C VAL A 168 0.19 1.15 -22.80
N ILE A 169 -0.40 -0.04 -22.60
CA ILE A 169 -1.81 -0.29 -22.88
C ILE A 169 -2.71 0.56 -21.97
N LEU A 170 -2.44 0.62 -20.67
CA LEU A 170 -3.29 1.43 -19.78
C LEU A 170 -3.18 2.92 -20.05
N LYS A 171 -1.99 3.43 -20.39
CA LYS A 171 -1.81 4.84 -20.76
C LYS A 171 -2.45 5.19 -22.10
N GLY A 172 -2.34 4.31 -23.09
CA GLY A 172 -2.77 4.58 -24.47
C GLY A 172 -4.20 4.15 -24.81
N LEU A 173 -4.66 3.01 -24.30
CA LEU A 173 -5.92 2.37 -24.72
C LEU A 173 -7.02 2.41 -23.65
N ALA A 174 -6.70 2.74 -22.40
CA ALA A 174 -7.68 2.91 -21.32
C ALA A 174 -7.85 4.40 -20.96
N PRO A 175 -8.58 5.21 -21.73
CA PRO A 175 -8.55 6.67 -21.63
C PRO A 175 -8.93 7.22 -20.24
N LYS A 176 -9.83 6.54 -19.51
CA LYS A 176 -10.23 6.96 -18.16
C LYS A 176 -9.11 6.77 -17.13
N ILE A 177 -8.37 5.67 -17.23
CA ILE A 177 -7.29 5.31 -16.31
C ILE A 177 -5.97 5.96 -16.74
N GLY A 178 -5.69 5.98 -18.04
CA GLY A 178 -4.48 6.55 -18.62
C GLY A 178 -4.28 8.03 -18.30
N LEU A 179 -5.38 8.80 -18.18
CA LEU A 179 -5.31 10.18 -17.67
C LEU A 179 -4.75 10.21 -16.24
N GLY A 180 -5.24 9.36 -15.34
CA GLY A 180 -4.73 9.22 -13.99
C GLY A 180 -3.27 8.76 -13.96
N ARG A 181 -2.91 7.71 -14.72
CA ARG A 181 -1.53 7.18 -14.81
C ARG A 181 -0.52 8.17 -15.40
N SER A 182 -0.99 9.24 -16.05
CA SER A 182 -0.15 10.30 -16.62
C SER A 182 0.07 11.48 -15.67
N LEU A 183 -0.62 11.50 -14.52
CA LEU A 183 -0.43 12.54 -13.52
C LEU A 183 0.78 12.23 -12.64
N ASN A 184 1.37 13.30 -12.10
CA ASN A 184 2.34 13.14 -11.03
C ASN A 184 1.64 12.53 -9.81
N GLU A 185 2.14 11.40 -9.33
CA GLU A 185 1.53 10.63 -8.25
C GLU A 185 1.41 11.41 -6.94
N ILE A 186 2.25 12.43 -6.71
CA ILE A 186 2.19 13.29 -5.53
C ILE A 186 0.84 14.00 -5.42
N LEU A 187 0.16 14.24 -6.56
CA LEU A 187 -1.19 14.79 -6.59
C LEU A 187 -2.26 13.77 -6.20
N LEU A 188 -1.96 12.47 -6.31
CA LEU A 188 -2.93 11.39 -6.16
C LEU A 188 -2.84 10.69 -4.80
N ARG A 189 -1.64 10.58 -4.24
CA ARG A 189 -1.40 9.90 -2.96
C ARG A 189 -2.24 10.44 -1.79
N PRO A 190 -2.50 11.77 -1.64
CA PRO A 190 -3.39 12.26 -0.59
C PRO A 190 -4.80 11.65 -0.62
N PHE A 191 -5.34 11.35 -1.81
CA PHE A 191 -6.66 10.72 -1.94
C PHE A 191 -6.65 9.28 -1.42
N ARG A 192 -5.52 8.55 -1.58
CA ARG A 192 -5.40 7.15 -1.17
C ARG A 192 -5.32 7.03 0.35
N TYR A 193 -4.42 7.78 0.96
CA TYR A 193 -4.18 7.71 2.40
C TYR A 193 -5.31 8.31 3.24
N ALA A 194 -6.13 9.20 2.69
CA ALA A 194 -7.25 9.80 3.42
C ALA A 194 -8.26 8.77 3.96
N ALA A 195 -8.52 7.69 3.23
CA ALA A 195 -9.43 6.64 3.70
C ALA A 195 -8.71 5.54 4.50
N THR A 196 -7.40 5.39 4.34
CA THR A 196 -6.63 4.25 4.87
C THR A 196 -5.62 4.65 5.93
N SER A 197 -5.64 5.91 6.39
CA SER A 197 -4.68 6.46 7.36
C SER A 197 -4.51 5.64 8.62
N TRP A 198 -5.56 4.97 9.10
CA TRP A 198 -5.46 4.06 10.25
C TRP A 198 -4.70 2.77 9.90
N ARG A 199 -4.98 2.18 8.74
CA ARG A 199 -4.31 0.95 8.29
C ARG A 199 -2.83 1.20 7.94
N ASP A 200 -2.55 2.33 7.29
CA ASP A 200 -1.24 2.60 6.69
C ASP A 200 -0.30 3.41 7.61
N SER A 201 -0.76 3.79 8.81
CA SER A 201 -0.16 4.74 9.77
C SER A 201 -0.38 6.22 9.48
N ALA A 202 -0.46 7.02 10.56
CA ALA A 202 -0.52 8.48 10.46
C ALA A 202 0.78 9.06 9.89
N THR A 203 1.92 8.39 10.12
CA THR A 203 3.23 8.83 9.63
C THR A 203 3.31 8.72 8.11
N ALA A 204 2.89 7.60 7.53
CA ALA A 204 2.86 7.44 6.06
C ALA A 204 1.96 8.49 5.40
N GLY A 205 0.72 8.65 5.88
CA GLY A 205 -0.18 9.66 5.31
C GLY A 205 0.33 11.09 5.47
N ARG A 206 1.05 11.39 6.57
CA ARG A 206 1.64 12.72 6.78
C ARG A 206 2.84 12.98 5.87
N GLN A 207 3.63 11.95 5.53
CA GLN A 207 4.70 12.06 4.55
C GLN A 207 4.16 12.54 3.20
N GLU A 208 3.02 12.03 2.75
CA GLU A 208 2.43 12.47 1.48
C GLU A 208 2.02 13.95 1.47
N LEU A 209 1.54 14.46 2.62
CA LEU A 209 1.23 15.89 2.77
C LEU A 209 2.50 16.74 2.80
N VAL A 210 3.56 16.27 3.47
CA VAL A 210 4.86 16.96 3.53
C VAL A 210 5.50 17.02 2.15
N GLU A 211 5.58 15.90 1.41
CA GLU A 211 6.11 15.88 0.04
C GLU A 211 5.34 16.81 -0.89
N LEU A 212 4.00 16.78 -0.80
CA LEU A 212 3.14 17.68 -1.57
C LEU A 212 3.40 19.15 -1.22
N PHE A 213 3.55 19.47 0.08
CA PHE A 213 3.85 20.83 0.54
C PHE A 213 5.20 21.34 0.00
N GLU A 214 6.26 20.53 0.13
CA GLU A 214 7.61 20.90 -0.30
C GLU A 214 7.70 21.13 -1.82
N LYS A 215 6.93 20.34 -2.59
CA LYS A 215 6.96 20.33 -4.05
C LYS A 215 5.90 21.20 -4.71
N TRP A 216 4.94 21.73 -3.92
CA TRP A 216 3.77 22.47 -4.40
C TRP A 216 4.08 23.53 -5.46
N ASN A 217 5.02 24.43 -5.15
CA ASN A 217 5.41 25.52 -6.05
C ASN A 217 6.63 25.19 -6.92
N ARG A 218 7.54 24.35 -6.42
CA ARG A 218 8.87 24.14 -7.03
C ARG A 218 8.87 23.12 -8.18
N GLU A 219 8.09 22.04 -8.03
CA GLU A 219 8.06 20.94 -9.01
C GLU A 219 6.68 20.81 -9.66
N LEU A 220 5.61 21.09 -8.91
CA LEU A 220 4.24 20.89 -9.38
C LEU A 220 3.61 22.17 -9.98
N GLU A 221 4.26 23.33 -9.77
CA GLU A 221 3.85 24.64 -10.28
C GLU A 221 2.37 24.97 -9.99
N LEU A 222 1.86 24.56 -8.83
CA LEU A 222 0.45 24.71 -8.47
C LEU A 222 0.12 26.14 -8.01
N PRO A 223 -1.10 26.63 -8.30
CA PRO A 223 -1.48 27.99 -7.96
C PRO A 223 -1.67 28.21 -6.45
N GLY A 224 -1.10 29.32 -5.96
CA GLY A 224 -1.21 29.76 -4.56
C GLY A 224 -0.34 28.93 -3.60
N SER A 225 -0.64 29.01 -2.31
CA SER A 225 0.05 28.21 -1.30
C SER A 225 -0.62 26.85 -1.10
N CYS A 226 0.17 25.82 -0.75
CA CYS A 226 -0.35 24.54 -0.29
C CYS A 226 -1.31 24.76 0.89
N PRO A 227 -2.49 24.11 0.94
CA PRO A 227 -3.38 24.22 2.10
C PRO A 227 -2.79 23.64 3.38
N TYR A 228 -1.92 22.62 3.27
CA TYR A 228 -1.14 22.10 4.39
C TYR A 228 0.10 22.99 4.59
N GLN A 229 0.23 23.57 5.78
CA GLN A 229 1.28 24.52 6.14
C GLN A 229 1.87 24.12 7.51
N PRO A 230 2.68 23.05 7.56
CA PRO A 230 3.24 22.57 8.83
C PRO A 230 4.27 23.57 9.38
N SER A 231 4.34 23.68 10.71
CA SER A 231 5.38 24.43 11.37
C SER A 231 6.74 23.72 11.26
N PRO A 232 7.87 24.43 11.43
CA PRO A 232 9.19 23.81 11.44
C PRO A 232 9.33 22.71 12.51
N GLU A 233 8.67 22.89 13.66
CA GLU A 233 8.63 21.88 14.73
C GLU A 233 7.88 20.63 14.29
N GLN A 234 6.70 20.79 13.67
CA GLN A 234 5.93 19.67 13.12
C GLN A 234 6.70 18.91 12.04
N LEU A 235 7.46 19.61 11.19
CA LEU A 235 8.32 18.99 10.19
C LEU A 235 9.47 18.20 10.82
N GLN A 236 10.08 18.72 11.87
CA GLN A 236 11.15 18.01 12.58
C GLN A 236 10.61 16.75 13.27
N THR A 237 9.51 16.87 14.02
CA THR A 237 8.86 15.71 14.66
C THR A 237 8.44 14.66 13.64
N HIS A 238 7.93 15.09 12.48
CA HIS A 238 7.58 14.16 11.40
C HIS A 238 8.81 13.45 10.84
N ARG A 239 9.94 14.15 10.65
CA ARG A 239 11.20 13.55 10.17
C ARG A 239 11.66 12.41 11.08
N ASP A 240 11.68 12.63 12.38
CA ASP A 240 12.13 11.63 13.36
C ASP A 240 11.21 10.40 13.37
N ARG A 241 9.89 10.62 13.27
CA ARG A 241 8.89 9.53 13.15
C ARG A 241 9.01 8.79 11.82
N TYR A 242 9.29 9.49 10.73
CA TYR A 242 9.40 8.91 9.40
C TYR A 242 10.64 8.03 9.26
N GLU A 243 11.78 8.41 9.85
CA GLU A 243 12.97 7.55 9.89
C GLU A 243 12.69 6.22 10.62
N THR A 244 11.95 6.29 11.74
CA THR A 244 11.47 5.11 12.47
C THR A 244 10.54 4.26 11.61
N PHE A 245 9.62 4.90 10.87
CA PHE A 245 8.71 4.24 9.93
C PHE A 245 9.48 3.51 8.82
N GLU A 246 10.44 4.15 8.17
CA GLU A 246 11.24 3.56 7.09
C GLU A 246 12.05 2.35 7.59
N THR A 247 12.64 2.46 8.77
CA THR A 247 13.35 1.36 9.43
C THR A 247 12.43 0.15 9.62
N ALA A 248 11.20 0.38 10.09
CA ALA A 248 10.22 -0.68 10.26
C ALA A 248 9.74 -1.31 8.94
N GLN A 249 9.56 -0.51 7.89
CA GLN A 249 9.20 -1.03 6.56
C GLN A 249 10.32 -1.89 5.98
N LYS A 250 11.59 -1.48 6.15
CA LYS A 250 12.76 -2.29 5.75
C LYS A 250 12.81 -3.60 6.53
N LEU A 251 12.59 -3.56 7.85
CA LEU A 251 12.51 -4.75 8.69
C LEU A 251 11.38 -5.68 8.21
N LYS A 252 10.18 -5.16 7.95
CA LYS A 252 9.05 -5.94 7.43
C LYS A 252 9.39 -6.63 6.11
N HIS A 253 9.98 -5.90 5.16
CA HIS A 253 10.37 -6.47 3.87
C HIS A 253 11.41 -7.59 4.00
N TRP A 254 12.40 -7.38 4.87
CA TRP A 254 13.39 -8.40 5.20
C TRP A 254 12.74 -9.64 5.84
N LEU A 255 11.80 -9.46 6.78
CA LEU A 255 11.08 -10.56 7.43
C LEU A 255 10.23 -11.39 6.45
N VAL A 256 9.51 -10.74 5.54
CA VAL A 256 8.74 -11.43 4.48
C VAL A 256 9.64 -12.37 3.69
N THR A 257 10.84 -11.91 3.34
CA THR A 257 11.83 -12.70 2.60
C THR A 257 12.42 -13.82 3.45
N MET A 258 12.85 -13.53 4.68
CA MET A 258 13.49 -14.49 5.57
C MET A 258 12.56 -15.59 6.05
N LEU A 259 11.32 -15.24 6.38
CA LEU A 259 10.33 -16.17 6.93
C LEU A 259 9.54 -16.90 5.83
N ARG A 260 9.76 -16.54 4.57
CA ARG A 260 9.03 -17.07 3.40
C ARG A 260 7.52 -17.00 3.59
N THR A 261 7.08 -15.83 4.04
CA THR A 261 5.68 -15.57 4.39
C THR A 261 5.09 -14.51 3.47
N SER A 262 3.78 -14.41 3.47
CA SER A 262 3.06 -13.32 2.84
C SER A 262 3.28 -11.99 3.59
N SER A 263 2.94 -10.87 2.97
CA SER A 263 3.03 -9.52 3.57
C SER A 263 2.22 -9.33 4.88
N ASP A 264 1.28 -10.25 5.16
CA ASP A 264 0.46 -10.30 6.37
C ASP A 264 0.98 -11.33 7.41
N GLY A 265 2.09 -12.01 7.14
CA GLY A 265 2.67 -13.01 8.04
C GLY A 265 2.02 -14.39 7.98
N TRP A 266 1.13 -14.65 7.01
CA TRP A 266 0.51 -15.97 6.86
C TRP A 266 1.51 -17.04 6.40
N VAL A 267 1.45 -18.22 7.01
CA VAL A 267 2.21 -19.42 6.60
C VAL A 267 1.31 -20.67 6.62
N PRO A 268 1.55 -21.67 5.75
CA PRO A 268 0.91 -22.97 5.82
C PRO A 268 1.14 -23.68 7.17
N ALA A 269 0.18 -24.49 7.60
CA ALA A 269 0.21 -25.16 8.90
C ALA A 269 1.40 -26.15 9.05
N ASP A 270 1.79 -26.81 7.96
CA ASP A 270 2.95 -27.69 7.88
C ASP A 270 4.29 -26.94 7.90
N ALA A 271 4.30 -25.67 7.51
CA ALA A 271 5.48 -24.80 7.61
C ALA A 271 5.59 -24.06 8.95
N TRP A 272 4.59 -24.16 9.84
CA TRP A 272 4.50 -23.36 11.07
C TRP A 272 5.72 -23.49 11.99
N ASP A 273 6.16 -24.72 12.27
CA ASP A 273 7.28 -24.94 13.19
C ASP A 273 8.59 -24.37 12.62
N ALA A 274 8.79 -24.50 11.29
CA ALA A 274 9.94 -23.93 10.61
C ALA A 274 9.90 -22.39 10.60
N ALA A 275 8.72 -21.80 10.33
CA ALA A 275 8.52 -20.36 10.36
C ALA A 275 8.76 -19.77 11.77
N ARG A 276 8.30 -20.45 12.83
CA ARG A 276 8.55 -20.06 14.22
C ARG A 276 10.03 -20.10 14.57
N ALA A 277 10.75 -21.15 14.15
CA ALA A 277 12.19 -21.25 14.37
C ALA A 277 12.96 -20.15 13.61
N ALA A 278 12.59 -19.90 12.34
CA ALA A 278 13.16 -18.82 11.53
C ALA A 278 12.86 -17.44 12.13
N ASN A 279 11.67 -17.23 12.68
CA ASN A 279 11.29 -16.00 13.36
C ASN A 279 12.18 -15.70 14.58
N LYS A 280 12.43 -16.71 15.41
CA LYS A 280 13.34 -16.57 16.56
C LYS A 280 14.77 -16.22 16.13
N ALA A 281 15.29 -16.92 15.12
CA ALA A 281 16.62 -16.63 14.58
C ALA A 281 16.71 -15.22 13.97
N ALA A 282 15.67 -14.80 13.25
CA ALA A 282 15.58 -13.46 12.69
C ALA A 282 15.52 -12.38 13.77
N PHE A 283 14.81 -12.62 14.88
CA PHE A 283 14.78 -11.71 16.02
C PHE A 283 16.17 -11.55 16.64
N GLU A 284 16.86 -12.65 16.90
CA GLU A 284 18.22 -12.61 17.45
C GLU A 284 19.19 -11.84 16.54
N GLN A 285 19.10 -12.06 15.22
CA GLN A 285 19.89 -11.32 14.23
C GLN A 285 19.58 -9.82 14.23
N TRP A 286 18.30 -9.45 14.28
CA TRP A 286 17.86 -8.05 14.37
C TRP A 286 18.41 -7.36 15.62
N MET A 287 18.27 -8.00 16.79
CA MET A 287 18.75 -7.46 18.06
C MET A 287 20.28 -7.30 18.07
N GLN A 288 21.01 -8.25 17.47
CA GLN A 288 22.46 -8.17 17.34
C GLN A 288 22.88 -7.01 16.43
N SER A 289 22.22 -6.83 15.28
CA SER A 289 22.49 -5.71 14.36
C SER A 289 22.20 -4.34 15.00
N ALA A 290 21.14 -4.22 15.79
CA ALA A 290 20.84 -3.00 16.55
C ALA A 290 21.96 -2.68 17.55
N LYS A 291 22.45 -3.69 18.27
CA LYS A 291 23.55 -3.54 19.24
C LYS A 291 24.88 -3.14 18.59
N GLU A 292 25.18 -3.66 17.40
CA GLU A 292 26.42 -3.39 16.67
C GLU A 292 26.43 -1.99 16.03
N SER A 293 25.31 -1.58 15.43
CA SER A 293 25.19 -0.28 14.77
C SER A 293 25.18 0.89 15.76
N GLN A 294 24.66 0.68 16.97
CA GLN A 294 24.41 1.74 17.97
C GLN A 294 23.48 2.86 17.46
N GLU A 295 22.77 2.63 16.35
CA GLU A 295 21.81 3.57 15.77
C GLU A 295 20.49 3.61 16.56
N MET A 296 20.16 2.51 17.24
CA MET A 296 18.99 2.40 18.11
C MET A 296 19.31 1.59 19.37
N ASP A 297 18.63 1.90 20.46
CA ASP A 297 18.75 1.12 21.70
C ASP A 297 17.94 -0.19 21.65
N GLU A 298 18.17 -1.06 22.64
CA GLU A 298 17.50 -2.37 22.71
C GLU A 298 15.97 -2.25 22.79
N GLN A 299 15.47 -1.22 23.50
CA GLN A 299 14.04 -1.02 23.70
C GLN A 299 13.37 -0.56 22.40
N GLN A 300 14.00 0.33 21.65
CA GLN A 300 13.58 0.78 20.33
C GLN A 300 13.58 -0.38 19.33
N ALA A 301 14.65 -1.19 19.31
CA ALA A 301 14.73 -2.35 18.45
C ALA A 301 13.61 -3.36 18.72
N ARG A 302 13.31 -3.65 20.00
CA ARG A 302 12.18 -4.51 20.38
C ARG A 302 10.83 -3.92 19.99
N ALA A 303 10.64 -2.61 20.18
CA ALA A 303 9.39 -1.92 19.84
C ALA A 303 9.08 -1.92 18.33
N LEU A 304 10.08 -2.12 17.46
CA LEU A 304 9.90 -2.26 16.02
C LEU A 304 9.56 -3.69 15.58
N TRP A 305 9.78 -4.69 16.43
CA TRP A 305 9.52 -6.07 16.07
C TRP A 305 8.00 -6.32 15.95
N PRO A 306 7.51 -6.83 14.81
CA PRO A 306 6.07 -6.86 14.54
C PRO A 306 5.34 -8.08 15.13
N PHE A 307 6.07 -9.03 15.72
CA PHE A 307 5.50 -10.23 16.32
C PHE A 307 5.53 -10.13 17.84
N GLU A 308 4.48 -10.61 18.51
CA GLU A 308 4.52 -10.74 19.97
C GLU A 308 5.63 -11.71 20.38
N GLU A 309 6.32 -11.40 21.48
CA GLU A 309 7.14 -12.40 22.14
C GLU A 309 6.19 -13.50 22.63
N MET A 310 6.16 -14.63 21.92
CA MET A 310 5.44 -15.80 22.39
C MET A 310 6.04 -16.19 23.74
N GLY A 311 5.30 -15.93 24.81
CA GLY A 311 5.63 -16.46 26.12
C GLY A 311 5.75 -17.97 26.03
N ASP A 312 6.85 -18.49 26.57
CA ASP A 312 7.11 -19.93 26.71
C ASP A 312 5.97 -20.67 27.46
#